data_AF-A0A3A0FCM6-F1
#
_entry.id   AF-A0A3A0FCM6-F1
#
_cell.length_a   1.000
_cell.length_b   1.000
_cell.length_c   1.000
_cell.angle_alpha   90.00
_cell.angle_beta   90.00
_cell.angle_gamma   90.00
#
_symmetry.space_group_name_H-M   'P 1'
#
loop_
_entity.id
_entity.type
_entity.pdbx_description
1 polymer ?
#
loop_
_entity_poly.entity_id
_entity_poly.type
_entity_poly.pdbx_seq_one_letter_code
_entity_poly.pdbx_strand_id
1 'polypeptide(L)' 'MKAIVLVLWVACLAAFALPEHLWWASAGRMLFFGLIVVHAVEFALFLPKLRAAGGSLGHHFVQVMLFGIVHVRSLAAPAR' A
#
# COMPACT_ATOMS: atom_id res chain seq x y z
N MET A 1 4.36 7.47 10.06
CA MET A 1 4.27 7.23 8.60
C MET A 1 3.22 6.17 8.24
N LYS A 2 3.25 4.95 8.80
CA LYS A 2 2.22 3.92 8.52
C LYS A 2 0.78 4.40 8.75
N ALA A 3 0.55 5.17 9.82
CA ALA A 3 -0.74 5.77 10.11
C ALA A 3 -1.28 6.68 8.99
N ILE A 4 -0.40 7.43 8.31
CA ILE A 4 -0.80 8.32 7.20
C ILE A 4 -1.32 7.49 6.02
N VAL A 5 -0.64 6.37 5.71
CA VAL A 5 -1.07 5.48 4.62
C VAL A 5 -2.43 4.85 4.94
N LEU A 6 -2.68 4.47 6.19
CA LEU A 6 -3.99 3.97 6.62
C LEU A 6 -5.08 5.04 6.54
N VAL A 7 -4.79 6.28 6.96
CA VAL A 7 -5.73 7.41 6.82
C VAL A 7 -6.06 7.64 5.34
N LEU A 8 -5.08 7.55 4.44
CA LEU A 8 -5.30 7.63 3.00
C LEU A 8 -6.22 6.51 2.49
N TRP A 9 -5.99 5.26 2.92
CA TRP A 9 -6.89 4.15 2.58
C TRP A 9 -8.32 4.39 3.05
N VAL A 10 -8.50 4.83 4.30
CA VAL A 10 -9.83 5.13 4.85
C VAL A 10 -10.50 6.26 4.09
N ALA A 11 -9.79 7.34 3.76
CA ALA A 11 -10.33 8.43 2.97
C ALA A 11 -10.73 7.99 1.55
N CYS A 12 -9.90 7.15 0.91
CA CYS A 12 -10.20 6.57 -0.40
C CYS A 12 -11.41 5.63 -0.36
N LEU A 13 -11.55 4.81 0.69
CA LEU A 13 -12.71 3.94 0.89
C LEU A 13 -13.98 4.75 1.16
N ALA A 14 -13.90 5.79 1.98
CA ALA A 14 -15.02 6.69 2.24
C ALA A 14 -15.52 7.35 0.95
N ALA A 15 -14.66 7.56 -0.05
CA ALA A 15 -15.02 8.12 -1.34
C ALA A 15 -16.06 7.30 -2.13
N PHE A 16 -16.18 5.99 -1.85
CA PHE A 16 -17.19 5.13 -2.47
C PHE A 16 -18.60 5.32 -1.89
N ALA A 17 -18.72 5.85 -0.67
CA ALA A 17 -20.01 6.12 -0.02
C ALA A 17 -20.61 7.47 -0.44
N LEU A 18 -19.92 8.23 -1.31
CA LEU A 18 -20.29 9.60 -1.65
C LEU A 18 -20.98 9.71 -3.01
N PRO A 19 -21.85 10.72 -3.15
CA PRO A 19 -22.40 11.09 -4.44
C PRO A 19 -21.32 11.45 -5.47
N GLU A 20 -21.52 11.04 -6.72
CA GLU A 20 -20.55 11.25 -7.82
C GLU A 20 -20.35 12.73 -8.20
N HIS A 21 -21.34 13.59 -7.94
CA HIS A 21 -21.22 15.02 -8.24
C HIS A 21 -20.20 15.75 -7.36
N LEU A 22 -19.74 15.13 -6.26
CA LEU A 22 -18.66 15.65 -5.44
C LEU A 22 -17.32 15.30 -6.09
N TRP A 23 -16.54 16.32 -6.44
CA TRP A 23 -15.24 16.15 -7.13
C TRP A 23 -14.31 15.15 -6.43
N TRP A 24 -14.29 15.16 -5.09
CA TRP A 24 -13.43 14.29 -4.29
C TRP A 24 -13.87 12.82 -4.27
N ALA A 25 -15.13 12.52 -4.64
CA ALA A 25 -15.61 11.16 -4.75
C ALA A 25 -14.97 10.43 -5.93
N SER A 26 -14.78 11.11 -7.06
CA SER A 26 -14.06 10.56 -8.22
C SER A 26 -12.56 10.43 -7.95
N ALA A 27 -11.96 11.48 -7.37
CA ALA A 27 -10.54 11.51 -7.04
C ALA A 27 -10.15 10.42 -6.02
N GLY A 28 -10.95 10.22 -4.96
CA GLY A 28 -10.70 9.21 -3.95
C GLY A 28 -10.80 7.78 -4.49
N ARG A 29 -11.75 7.51 -5.39
CA ARG A 29 -11.88 6.21 -6.08
C ARG A 29 -10.70 5.95 -7.02
N MET A 30 -10.31 6.95 -7.80
CA MET A 30 -9.13 6.84 -8.67
C MET A 30 -7.86 6.61 -7.85
N LEU A 31 -7.70 7.33 -6.73
CA LEU A 31 -6.58 7.16 -5.81
C LEU A 31 -6.59 5.78 -5.15
N PHE A 32 -7.75 5.22 -4.79
CA PHE A 32 -7.89 3.86 -4.26
C PHE A 32 -7.26 2.84 -5.21
N PHE A 33 -7.69 2.81 -6.47
CA PHE A 33 -7.16 1.89 -7.46
C PHE A 33 -5.70 2.18 -7.80
N GLY A 34 -5.32 3.46 -7.85
CA GLY A 34 -3.92 3.87 -8.04
C GLY A 34 -3.01 3.33 -6.94
N LEU A 35 -3.43 3.40 -5.66
CA LEU A 35 -2.68 2.87 -4.53
C LEU A 35 -2.53 1.35 -4.62
N ILE A 36 -3.59 0.63 -4.99
CA ILE A 36 -3.51 -0.83 -5.22
C ILE A 36 -2.43 -1.15 -6.26
N VAL A 37 -2.46 -0.47 -7.41
CA VAL A 37 -1.52 -0.70 -8.50
C VAL A 37 -0.09 -0.36 -8.08
N VAL A 38 0.12 0.80 -7.45
CA VAL A 38 1.44 1.24 -6.99
C VAL A 38 2.00 0.24 -5.99
N HIS A 39 1.23 -0.18 -4.99
CA HIS A 39 1.72 -1.13 -4.00
C HIS A 39 1.95 -2.53 -4.60
N ALA A 40 1.15 -2.95 -5.59
CA ALA A 40 1.40 -4.19 -6.34
C ALA A 40 2.73 -4.15 -7.11
N VAL A 41 3.02 -3.03 -7.76
CA VAL A 41 4.31 -2.81 -8.43
C VAL A 41 5.45 -2.77 -7.41
N GLU A 42 5.28 -2.07 -6.28
CA GLU A 42 6.29 -2.05 -5.21
C GLU A 42 6.59 -3.46 -4.69
N PHE A 43 5.56 -4.29 -4.47
CA PHE A 43 5.77 -5.68 -4.05
C PHE A 43 6.61 -6.46 -5.07
N ALA A 44 6.33 -6.32 -6.36
CA ALA A 44 7.09 -6.98 -7.42
C ALA A 44 8.54 -6.47 -7.48
N LEU A 45 8.76 -5.16 -7.40
CA LEU A 45 10.09 -4.54 -7.43
C LEU A 45 10.94 -4.94 -6.23
N PHE A 46 10.34 -4.99 -5.04
CA PHE A 46 11.04 -5.33 -3.80
C PHE A 46 10.97 -6.82 -3.45
N LEU A 47 10.44 -7.66 -4.34
CA LEU A 47 10.32 -9.11 -4.12
C LEU A 47 11.62 -9.79 -3.69
N PRO A 48 12.80 -9.49 -4.27
CA PRO A 48 14.07 -10.08 -3.81
C PRO A 48 14.38 -9.70 -2.36
N LYS A 49 14.15 -8.43 -1.98
CA LYS A 49 14.37 -7.95 -0.62
C LYS A 49 13.40 -8.58 0.38
N LEU A 50 12.13 -8.74 -0.01
CA LEU A 50 11.10 -9.37 0.82
C LEU A 50 11.38 -10.86 1.05
N ARG A 51 11.93 -11.56 0.05
CA ARG A 51 12.38 -12.95 0.20
C ARG A 51 13.59 -13.05 1.14
N ALA A 52 14.55 -12.14 1.00
CA ALA A 52 15.75 -12.12 1.84
C ALA A 52 15.45 -11.76 3.31
N ALA A 53 14.38 -11.01 3.58
CA ALA A 53 13.94 -10.68 4.93
C ALA A 53 13.41 -11.89 5.73
N GLY A 54 13.19 -13.04 5.07
CA GLY A 54 12.63 -14.24 5.68
C GLY A 54 11.15 -14.12 6.02
N GLY A 55 10.58 -15.15 6.65
CA GLY A 55 9.16 -15.19 6.99
C GLY A 55 8.22 -15.47 5.81
N SER A 56 6.93 -15.18 5.99
CA SER A 56 5.90 -15.49 5.00
C SER A 56 5.82 -14.42 3.91
N LEU A 57 5.95 -14.86 2.65
CA LEU A 57 5.79 -14.00 1.48
C LEU A 57 4.38 -13.41 1.38
N GLY A 58 3.35 -14.17 1.76
CA GLY A 58 1.97 -13.70 1.80
C GLY A 58 1.75 -12.61 2.84
N HIS A 59 2.40 -12.73 4.01
CA HIS A 59 2.39 -11.66 5.01
C HIS A 59 3.07 -10.39 4.48
N HIS A 60 4.22 -10.53 3.82
CA HIS A 60 4.89 -9.40 3.17
C HIS A 60 4.05 -8.75 2.08
N PHE A 61 3.33 -9.53 1.28
CA PHE A 61 2.40 -9.01 0.29
C PHE A 61 1.33 -8.12 0.94
N VAL A 62 0.65 -8.61 1.98
CA VAL A 62 -0.37 -7.82 2.69
C VAL A 62 0.23 -6.56 3.31
N GLN A 63 1.41 -6.66 3.92
CA GLN A 63 2.08 -5.51 4.51
C GLN A 63 2.48 -4.45 3.47
N VAL A 64 2.95 -4.86 2.28
CA VAL A 64 3.21 -3.94 1.17
C VAL A 64 1.90 -3.39 0.59
N MET A 65 0.82 -4.17 0.50
CA MET A 65 -0.48 -3.63 0.07
C MET A 65 -1.01 -2.55 1.01
N LEU A 66 -0.78 -2.68 2.32
CA LEU A 66 -1.26 -1.70 3.30
C LEU A 66 -0.34 -0.48 3.44
N PHE A 67 0.98 -0.69 3.39
CA PHE A 67 1.96 0.33 3.77
C PHE A 67 2.98 0.66 2.69
N GLY A 68 2.95 -0.04 1.56
CA GLY A 68 3.85 0.16 0.42
C GLY A 68 5.32 0.10 0.80
N ILE A 69 6.09 1.02 0.22
CA ILE A 69 7.52 1.21 0.50
C ILE A 69 7.82 1.48 1.98
N VAL A 70 6.87 1.98 2.78
CA VAL A 70 7.07 2.20 4.22
C VAL A 70 7.31 0.88 4.95
N HIS A 71 6.63 -0.20 4.53
CA HIS A 71 6.93 -1.54 5.08
C HIS A 71 8.31 -2.02 4.64
N VAL A 72 8.63 -1.91 3.34
CA VAL A 72 9.91 -2.36 2.77
C VAL A 72 11.11 -1.66 3.43
N ARG A 73 10.97 -0.39 3.79
CA ARG A 73 11.99 0.39 4.51
C ARG A 73 12.10 0.01 5.98
N SER A 74 11.03 -0.49 6.58
CA SER A 74 11.04 -0.95 7.98
C SER A 74 11.68 -2.33 8.17
N LEU A 75 11.84 -3.10 7.08
CA LEU A 75 12.60 -4.34 7.11
C LEU A 75 14.08 -4.01 7.31
N ALA A 76 14.69 -4.61 8.33
CA ALA A 76 16.13 -4.52 8.58
C ALA A 76 16.90 -4.89 7.31
N ALA A 77 18.04 -4.24 7.08
CA ALA A 77 18.94 -4.67 6.02
C ALA A 77 19.34 -6.13 6.29
N PRO A 78 19.41 -6.99 5.26
CA PRO A 78 19.82 -8.39 5.46
C PRO A 78 21.16 -8.41 6.20
N ALA A 79 21.25 -9.22 7.26
CA ALA A 79 22.52 -9.50 7.91
C ALA A 79 23.48 -10.03 6.84
N ARG A 80 24.57 -9.30 6.63
CA ARG A 80 25.63 -9.69 5.68
C ARG A 80 26.40 -10.88 6.21
#